data_AF-A0A3N5FPW3-F1
#
_entry.id   AF-A0A3N5FPW3-F1
#
_cell.length_a   1.000
_cell.length_b   1.000
_cell.length_c   1.000
_cell.angle_alpha   90.00
_cell.angle_beta   90.00
_cell.angle_gamma   90.00
#
_symmetry.space_group_name_H-M   'P 1'
#
loop_
_entity.id
_entity.type
_entity.pdbx_description
1 polymer ?
#
loop_
_entity_poly.entity_id
_entity_poly.type
_entity_poly.pdbx_seq_one_letter_code
_entity_poly.pdbx_strand_id
1 'polypeptide(L)'
;MKIQKLLILTIILASIFLAGCNIKLSSSAVDPKEYLNVHNIPVEMYQKNTKEQFINPFNFSHTDFGKLILTSIDDHPSIKTIELVVQNDNKGAFVVVYYHNGKVENYINSHLSIDKKYLKPNKDWEIVGEQDFDFSFENTKNGISFALDITIKSGQRIKIKLQENNADVKRYSFLAAIGADLSEVKRFPFIYLREAGFIPVEGTEVSFEIDGKMMELTKVPIKVEGRKCFKTVYSLAPLPFFWNEERDTYLSPENNTDTQKHQNDNVVYSFINNNGHSEIERITYQANKHSASYRFSPSFPEIASLKPGSKIEGKFCLGIDDIDGVIGGTYSVINT
;
A
#
# COMPACT_ATOMS: atom_id res chain seq x y z
N MET A 1 -16.61 -29.37 -36.79
CA MET A 1 -17.90 -28.83 -36.25
C MET A 1 -18.18 -29.15 -34.77
N LYS A 2 -17.79 -30.31 -34.21
CA LYS A 2 -18.03 -30.64 -32.78
C LYS A 2 -17.13 -29.89 -31.78
N ILE A 3 -15.87 -29.62 -32.14
CA ILE A 3 -14.89 -28.92 -31.27
C ILE A 3 -15.25 -27.43 -31.08
N GLN A 4 -15.75 -26.78 -32.12
CA GLN A 4 -16.13 -25.37 -32.09
C GLN A 4 -17.36 -25.11 -31.19
N LYS A 5 -18.32 -26.04 -31.15
CA LYS A 5 -19.47 -25.98 -30.23
C LYS A 5 -19.08 -26.22 -28.78
N LEU A 6 -18.09 -27.08 -28.53
CA LEU A 6 -17.57 -27.33 -27.18
C LEU A 6 -16.83 -26.10 -26.65
N LEU A 7 -15.97 -25.47 -27.46
CA LEU A 7 -15.25 -24.24 -27.09
C LEU A 7 -16.21 -23.08 -26.78
N ILE A 8 -17.24 -22.88 -27.60
CA ILE A 8 -18.28 -21.87 -27.37
C ILE A 8 -19.02 -22.14 -26.06
N LEU A 9 -19.36 -23.41 -25.78
CA LEU A 9 -20.03 -23.79 -24.53
C LEU A 9 -19.12 -23.57 -23.31
N THR A 10 -17.83 -23.88 -23.39
CA THR A 10 -16.87 -23.62 -22.29
C THR A 10 -16.66 -22.13 -22.06
N ILE A 11 -16.61 -21.31 -23.10
CA ILE A 11 -16.53 -19.84 -23.00
C ILE A 11 -17.82 -19.27 -22.40
N ILE A 12 -18.99 -19.78 -22.81
CA ILE A 12 -20.29 -19.40 -22.23
C ILE A 12 -20.38 -19.79 -20.75
N LEU A 13 -19.96 -21.01 -20.37
CA LEU A 13 -19.95 -21.43 -18.97
C LEU A 13 -18.95 -20.62 -18.12
N ALA A 14 -17.74 -20.36 -18.63
CA ALA A 14 -16.76 -19.52 -17.93
C ALA A 14 -17.26 -18.07 -17.76
N SER A 15 -17.94 -17.51 -18.77
CA SER A 15 -18.54 -16.17 -18.68
C SER A 15 -19.77 -16.13 -17.77
N ILE A 16 -20.56 -17.21 -17.67
CA ILE A 16 -21.65 -17.33 -16.67
C ILE A 16 -21.08 -17.40 -15.25
N PHE A 17 -20.00 -18.17 -15.02
CA PHE A 17 -19.34 -18.23 -13.72
C PHE A 17 -18.76 -16.87 -13.29
N LEU A 18 -18.16 -16.12 -14.22
CA LEU A 18 -17.63 -14.79 -13.94
C LEU A 18 -18.74 -13.74 -13.75
N ALA A 19 -19.90 -13.88 -14.40
CA ALA A 19 -21.03 -12.95 -14.23
C ALA A 19 -21.64 -12.96 -12.81
N GLY A 20 -21.48 -14.06 -12.07
CA GLY A 20 -21.89 -14.20 -10.67
C GLY A 20 -20.81 -13.78 -9.66
N CYS A 21 -19.56 -13.62 -10.09
CA CYS A 21 -18.47 -13.22 -9.20
C CYS A 21 -18.59 -11.75 -8.80
N ASN A 22 -18.44 -11.49 -7.51
CA ASN A 22 -18.45 -10.16 -6.94
C ASN A 22 -17.30 -10.01 -5.94
N ILE A 23 -16.40 -9.06 -6.19
CA ILE A 23 -15.37 -8.68 -5.23
C ILE A 23 -16.04 -7.92 -4.08
N LYS A 24 -15.72 -8.35 -2.86
CA LYS A 24 -15.99 -7.59 -1.65
C LYS A 24 -14.69 -6.96 -1.16
N LEU A 25 -14.72 -5.65 -0.95
CA LEU A 25 -13.58 -4.93 -0.43
C LEU A 25 -13.57 -5.10 1.09
N SER A 26 -12.47 -5.62 1.61
CA SER A 26 -12.24 -5.80 3.04
C SER A 26 -11.13 -4.87 3.50
N SER A 27 -11.33 -4.27 4.67
CA SER A 27 -10.30 -3.49 5.36
C SER A 27 -9.25 -4.38 6.03
N SER A 28 -9.54 -5.67 6.18
CA SER A 28 -8.68 -6.66 6.83
C SER A 28 -8.47 -7.87 5.91
N ALA A 29 -7.23 -8.33 5.79
CA ALA A 29 -6.85 -9.50 5.01
C ALA A 29 -6.82 -10.79 5.83
N VAL A 30 -6.61 -10.70 7.15
CA VAL A 30 -6.50 -11.84 8.05
C VAL A 30 -7.22 -11.59 9.37
N ASP A 31 -7.82 -12.61 9.97
CA ASP A 31 -8.19 -12.53 11.39
C ASP A 31 -6.90 -12.63 12.23
N PRO A 32 -6.55 -11.61 13.04
CA PRO A 32 -5.29 -11.61 13.78
C PRO A 32 -5.19 -12.74 14.80
N LYS A 33 -6.31 -13.15 15.42
CA LYS A 33 -6.31 -14.21 16.45
C LYS A 33 -6.03 -15.56 15.82
N GLU A 34 -6.70 -15.86 14.71
CA GLU A 34 -6.49 -17.09 13.96
C GLU A 34 -5.12 -17.12 13.28
N TYR A 35 -4.69 -15.99 12.68
CA TYR A 35 -3.47 -15.92 11.88
C TYR A 35 -2.21 -16.02 12.73
N LEU A 36 -2.13 -15.24 13.81
CA LEU A 36 -0.93 -15.16 14.64
C LEU A 36 -0.68 -16.46 15.42
N ASN A 37 -1.74 -17.15 15.89
CA ASN A 37 -1.66 -18.40 16.65
C ASN A 37 -0.57 -18.34 17.73
N VAL A 38 -0.88 -17.75 18.89
CA VAL A 38 0.10 -17.33 19.90
C VAL A 38 1.00 -18.48 20.38
N HIS A 39 2.32 -18.33 20.20
CA HIS A 39 3.36 -19.21 20.73
C HIS A 39 4.44 -18.39 21.43
N ASN A 40 5.23 -19.03 22.30
CA ASN A 40 6.38 -18.40 22.96
C ASN A 40 7.70 -18.93 22.37
N ILE A 41 8.74 -18.11 22.39
CA ILE A 41 10.10 -18.57 22.06
C ILE A 41 10.61 -19.46 23.21
N PRO A 42 11.22 -20.63 22.92
CA PRO A 42 11.82 -21.46 23.95
C PRO A 42 13.00 -20.74 24.63
N VAL A 43 13.04 -20.75 25.96
CA VAL A 43 14.04 -20.03 26.77
C VAL A 43 15.47 -20.48 26.47
N GLU A 44 15.63 -21.74 26.08
CA GLU A 44 16.90 -22.31 25.66
C GLU A 44 17.51 -21.65 24.42
N MET A 45 16.78 -20.79 23.71
CA MET A 45 17.32 -19.97 22.61
C MET A 45 18.23 -18.83 23.10
N TYR A 46 18.18 -18.48 24.38
CA TYR A 46 18.92 -17.36 24.97
C TYR A 46 20.16 -17.80 25.79
N GLN A 47 21.21 -16.97 25.82
CA GLN A 47 22.48 -17.24 26.54
C GLN A 47 22.54 -16.66 27.95
N LYS A 48 22.06 -15.42 28.14
CA LYS A 48 22.10 -14.68 29.41
C LYS A 48 20.98 -13.65 29.43
N ASN A 49 20.41 -13.40 30.60
CA ASN A 49 19.44 -12.33 30.82
C ASN A 49 20.14 -10.96 30.68
N THR A 50 19.58 -10.06 29.86
CA THR A 50 20.05 -8.69 29.73
C THR A 50 19.26 -7.80 30.69
N LYS A 51 19.97 -6.94 31.42
CA LYS A 51 19.42 -6.15 32.51
C LYS A 51 18.47 -5.06 31.99
N GLU A 52 17.22 -5.43 31.71
CA GLU A 52 16.15 -4.48 31.35
C GLU A 52 16.50 -3.62 30.13
N GLN A 53 17.21 -4.20 29.16
CA GLN A 53 17.58 -3.54 27.91
C GLN A 53 17.01 -4.31 26.72
N PHE A 54 16.65 -3.59 25.67
CA PHE A 54 16.28 -4.20 24.40
C PHE A 54 16.98 -3.48 23.25
N ILE A 55 17.13 -4.17 22.13
CA ILE A 55 17.66 -3.58 20.90
C ILE A 55 16.53 -3.57 19.87
N ASN A 56 16.16 -2.39 19.41
CA ASN A 56 15.16 -2.22 18.36
C ASN A 56 15.80 -2.21 16.96
N PRO A 57 15.57 -3.25 16.12
CA PRO A 57 16.05 -3.24 14.74
C PRO A 57 15.14 -2.43 13.80
N PHE A 58 13.92 -2.09 14.23
CA PHE A 58 12.90 -1.52 13.38
C PHE A 58 13.01 -0.01 13.25
N ASN A 59 12.60 0.50 12.10
CA ASN A 59 12.38 1.93 11.89
C ASN A 59 11.10 2.16 11.10
N PHE A 60 10.55 3.37 11.22
CA PHE A 60 9.26 3.72 10.67
C PHE A 60 9.32 5.11 10.05
N SER A 61 8.69 5.25 8.90
CA SER A 61 8.48 6.55 8.27
C SER A 61 7.07 6.61 7.67
N HIS A 62 6.65 7.82 7.34
CA HIS A 62 5.39 8.08 6.66
C HIS A 62 5.54 9.29 5.76
N THR A 63 4.55 9.50 4.91
CA THR A 63 4.38 10.74 4.16
C THR A 63 2.90 11.07 4.04
N ASP A 64 2.56 12.25 3.55
CA ASP A 64 1.19 12.67 3.33
C ASP A 64 0.98 12.93 1.83
N PHE A 65 0.29 12.00 1.18
CA PHE A 65 -0.02 12.07 -0.25
C PHE A 65 -1.26 12.90 -0.56
N GLY A 66 -2.08 13.25 0.44
CA GLY A 66 -3.34 13.96 0.22
C GLY A 66 -4.42 13.09 -0.43
N LYS A 67 -4.47 13.01 -1.76
CA LYS A 67 -5.44 12.22 -2.54
C LYS A 67 -4.72 11.53 -3.68
N LEU A 68 -5.21 10.37 -4.11
CA LEU A 68 -4.69 9.69 -5.31
C LEU A 68 -5.80 9.10 -6.17
N ILE A 69 -5.53 9.01 -7.46
CA ILE A 69 -6.34 8.28 -8.44
C ILE A 69 -5.43 7.59 -9.46
N LEU A 70 -5.66 6.29 -9.66
CA LEU A 70 -4.92 5.42 -10.55
C LEU A 70 -5.86 4.94 -11.66
N THR A 71 -5.57 5.25 -12.91
CA THR A 71 -6.42 5.03 -14.08
C THR A 71 -5.76 4.08 -15.07
N SER A 72 -6.38 2.91 -15.33
CA SER A 72 -5.83 1.88 -16.24
C SER A 72 -6.41 1.98 -17.65
N ILE A 73 -5.61 1.62 -18.66
CA ILE A 73 -5.95 1.68 -20.09
C ILE A 73 -5.71 0.31 -20.73
N ASP A 74 -6.60 -0.11 -21.63
CA ASP A 74 -6.49 -1.41 -22.31
C ASP A 74 -5.76 -1.35 -23.66
N ASP A 75 -5.83 -0.23 -24.37
CA ASP A 75 -5.57 -0.16 -25.81
C ASP A 75 -4.36 0.69 -26.21
N HIS A 76 -3.58 1.20 -25.26
CA HIS A 76 -2.36 1.95 -25.56
C HIS A 76 -1.15 1.00 -25.72
N PRO A 77 -0.33 1.12 -26.77
CA PRO A 77 0.75 0.17 -27.06
C PRO A 77 1.86 0.14 -26.01
N SER A 78 2.06 1.23 -25.25
CA SER A 78 3.17 1.35 -24.29
C SER A 78 2.73 1.70 -22.86
N ILE A 79 1.61 2.41 -22.68
CA ILE A 79 1.21 3.00 -21.40
C ILE A 79 0.12 2.10 -20.82
N LYS A 80 0.35 1.61 -19.61
CA LYS A 80 -0.54 0.69 -18.91
C LYS A 80 -1.48 1.42 -17.97
N THR A 81 -0.96 2.41 -17.25
CA THR A 81 -1.69 3.07 -16.15
C THR A 81 -1.12 4.46 -15.90
N ILE A 82 -1.98 5.38 -15.48
CA ILE A 82 -1.61 6.73 -15.07
C ILE A 82 -2.14 6.99 -13.66
N GLU A 83 -1.29 7.44 -12.77
CA GLU A 83 -1.63 7.86 -11.42
C GLU A 83 -1.48 9.37 -11.29
N LEU A 84 -2.46 10.04 -10.69
CA LEU A 84 -2.28 11.38 -10.15
C LEU A 84 -2.34 11.32 -8.63
N VAL A 85 -1.38 11.95 -7.98
CA VAL A 85 -1.39 12.22 -6.54
C VAL A 85 -1.42 13.73 -6.33
N VAL A 86 -2.37 14.20 -5.51
CA VAL A 86 -2.60 15.62 -5.22
C VAL A 86 -2.50 15.83 -3.72
N GLN A 87 -1.59 16.70 -3.29
CA GLN A 87 -1.41 17.06 -1.89
C GLN A 87 -2.64 17.78 -1.33
N ASN A 88 -2.76 17.79 0.00
CA ASN A 88 -3.91 18.38 0.71
C ASN A 88 -4.13 19.88 0.43
N ASP A 89 -3.08 20.62 0.03
CA ASP A 89 -3.17 22.03 -0.36
C ASP A 89 -3.76 22.24 -1.78
N ASN A 90 -3.96 21.15 -2.53
CA ASN A 90 -4.37 21.12 -3.94
C ASN A 90 -3.45 21.92 -4.87
N LYS A 91 -2.21 22.19 -4.45
CA LYS A 91 -1.18 22.86 -5.26
C LYS A 91 -0.07 21.90 -5.62
N GLY A 92 0.46 21.15 -4.66
CA GLY A 92 1.48 20.15 -4.93
C GLY A 92 0.89 18.89 -5.55
N ALA A 93 1.48 18.39 -6.63
CA ALA A 93 1.04 17.17 -7.28
C ALA A 93 2.18 16.44 -7.99
N PHE A 94 2.00 15.13 -8.18
CA PHE A 94 2.83 14.36 -9.09
C PHE A 94 2.00 13.34 -9.88
N VAL A 95 2.48 13.03 -11.08
CA VAL A 95 1.89 12.05 -11.99
C VAL A 95 2.84 10.88 -12.15
N VAL A 96 2.34 9.67 -12.02
CA VAL A 96 3.10 8.44 -12.28
C VAL A 96 2.57 7.79 -13.55
N VAL A 97 3.45 7.53 -14.51
CA VAL A 97 3.13 6.82 -15.75
C VAL A 97 3.77 5.46 -15.73
N TYR A 98 2.94 4.43 -15.71
CA TYR A 98 3.36 3.03 -15.73
C TYR A 98 3.32 2.50 -17.16
N TYR A 99 4.41 1.89 -17.60
CA TYR A 99 4.52 1.30 -18.93
C TYR A 99 4.36 -0.22 -18.89
N HIS A 100 3.93 -0.83 -19.99
CA HIS A 100 3.77 -2.28 -20.11
C HIS A 100 5.09 -3.06 -19.96
N ASN A 101 6.23 -2.42 -20.26
CA ASN A 101 7.57 -3.01 -20.10
C ASN A 101 8.14 -2.90 -18.68
N GLY A 102 7.35 -2.40 -17.71
CA GLY A 102 7.79 -2.24 -16.32
C GLY A 102 8.50 -0.91 -16.03
N LYS A 103 8.78 -0.07 -17.04
CA LYS A 103 9.29 1.29 -16.82
C LYS A 103 8.24 2.11 -16.06
N VAL A 104 8.70 2.97 -15.15
CA VAL A 104 7.86 3.94 -14.44
C VAL A 104 8.49 5.32 -14.48
N GLU A 105 7.70 6.33 -14.84
CA GLU A 105 8.10 7.74 -14.89
C GLU A 105 7.26 8.57 -13.94
N ASN A 106 7.91 9.44 -13.17
CA ASN A 106 7.29 10.36 -12.24
C ASN A 106 7.52 11.81 -12.72
N TYR A 107 6.44 12.55 -12.83
CA TYR A 107 6.41 13.96 -13.20
C TYR A 107 5.94 14.75 -11.99
N ILE A 108 6.71 15.73 -11.56
CA ILE A 108 6.39 16.52 -10.36
C ILE A 108 6.14 17.96 -10.76
N ASN A 109 5.25 18.66 -10.05
CA ASN A 109 5.14 20.10 -10.23
C ASN A 109 6.00 20.87 -9.21
N SER A 110 6.14 22.17 -9.46
CA SER A 110 6.94 23.11 -8.65
C SER A 110 6.43 23.33 -7.22
N HIS A 111 5.20 22.93 -6.94
CA HIS A 111 4.58 23.06 -5.61
C HIS A 111 4.68 21.78 -4.77
N LEU A 112 5.29 20.71 -5.30
CA LEU A 112 5.39 19.44 -4.59
C LEU A 112 6.33 19.56 -3.38
N SER A 113 5.80 19.30 -2.18
CA SER A 113 6.55 19.31 -0.93
C SER A 113 6.88 17.92 -0.38
N ILE A 114 6.37 16.86 -1.01
CA ILE A 114 6.70 15.46 -0.65
C ILE A 114 8.19 15.20 -0.93
N ASP A 115 8.88 14.58 0.02
CA ASP A 115 10.25 14.14 -0.16
C ASP A 115 10.35 13.16 -1.35
N LYS A 116 11.21 13.51 -2.31
CA LYS A 116 11.44 12.77 -3.56
C LYS A 116 11.84 11.31 -3.32
N LYS A 117 12.41 10.98 -2.14
CA LYS A 117 12.70 9.59 -1.79
C LYS A 117 11.45 8.71 -1.84
N TYR A 118 10.26 9.23 -1.51
CA TYR A 118 9.00 8.47 -1.53
C TYR A 118 8.43 8.24 -2.93
N LEU A 119 8.89 9.00 -3.93
CA LEU A 119 8.46 8.90 -5.33
C LEU A 119 9.27 7.87 -6.13
N LYS A 120 10.38 7.36 -5.55
CA LYS A 120 11.26 6.39 -6.18
C LYS A 120 11.44 5.14 -5.30
N PRO A 121 10.44 4.25 -5.21
CA PRO A 121 10.54 3.02 -4.44
C PRO A 121 11.48 1.98 -5.06
N ASN A 122 11.74 2.03 -6.38
CA ASN A 122 12.63 1.12 -7.09
C ASN A 122 13.65 1.91 -7.95
N LYS A 123 14.81 1.32 -8.23
CA LYS A 123 15.85 1.91 -9.11
C LYS A 123 15.31 2.22 -10.52
N ASP A 124 14.38 1.40 -11.01
CA ASP A 124 13.76 1.49 -12.34
C ASP A 124 12.72 2.61 -12.46
N TRP A 125 12.37 3.25 -11.33
CA TRP A 125 11.51 4.42 -11.32
C TRP A 125 12.34 5.68 -11.59
N GLU A 126 11.93 6.44 -12.59
CA GLU A 126 12.58 7.68 -13.00
C GLU A 126 11.76 8.86 -12.48
N ILE A 127 12.41 9.84 -11.84
CA ILE A 127 11.83 11.18 -11.70
C ILE A 127 12.31 11.96 -12.91
N VAL A 128 11.41 12.21 -13.86
CA VAL A 128 11.76 12.80 -15.17
C VAL A 128 12.21 14.25 -15.02
N GLY A 129 11.57 14.99 -14.12
CA GLY A 129 11.86 16.38 -13.86
C GLY A 129 10.66 17.10 -13.28
N GLU A 130 10.89 18.36 -12.91
CA GLU A 130 9.86 19.30 -12.51
C GLU A 130 9.26 19.94 -13.77
N GLN A 131 7.93 19.92 -13.87
CA GLN A 131 7.18 20.57 -14.93
C GLN A 131 5.79 20.96 -14.45
N ASP A 132 5.24 22.01 -15.03
CA ASP A 132 3.85 22.38 -14.79
C ASP A 132 2.91 21.51 -15.63
N PHE A 133 1.77 21.17 -15.05
CA PHE A 133 0.67 20.47 -15.70
C PHE A 133 -0.64 20.86 -15.02
N ASP A 134 -1.73 20.81 -15.77
CA ASP A 134 -3.04 21.16 -15.23
C ASP A 134 -3.67 19.94 -14.58
N PHE A 135 -4.23 20.12 -13.38
CA PHE A 135 -4.95 19.05 -12.69
C PHE A 135 -6.06 19.61 -11.80
N SER A 136 -7.06 18.77 -11.54
CA SER A 136 -8.03 18.97 -10.46
C SER A 136 -8.44 17.62 -9.89
N PHE A 137 -8.67 17.58 -8.57
CA PHE A 137 -9.22 16.38 -7.93
C PHE A 137 -10.08 16.76 -6.73
N GLU A 138 -11.40 16.70 -6.96
CA GLU A 138 -12.41 17.16 -6.05
C GLU A 138 -13.32 16.02 -5.59
N ASN A 139 -13.66 16.05 -4.31
CA ASN A 139 -14.74 15.27 -3.75
C ASN A 139 -16.03 16.11 -3.84
N THR A 140 -16.97 15.70 -4.69
CA THR A 140 -18.25 16.36 -4.90
C THR A 140 -19.38 15.65 -4.15
N LYS A 141 -20.58 16.26 -4.14
CA LYS A 141 -21.79 15.62 -3.61
C LYS A 141 -22.21 14.35 -4.35
N ASN A 142 -21.76 14.16 -5.59
CA ASN A 142 -22.16 13.07 -6.48
C ASN A 142 -21.01 12.09 -6.79
N GLY A 143 -19.97 12.06 -5.95
CA GLY A 143 -18.74 11.30 -6.18
C GLY A 143 -17.57 12.21 -6.52
N ILE A 144 -16.60 11.74 -7.29
CA ILE A 144 -15.39 12.51 -7.60
C ILE A 144 -15.48 13.28 -8.92
N SER A 145 -14.73 14.38 -8.98
CA SER A 145 -14.37 15.08 -10.22
C SER A 145 -12.86 15.09 -10.35
N PHE A 146 -12.34 14.64 -11.47
CA PHE A 146 -10.91 14.52 -11.74
C PHE A 146 -10.59 15.03 -13.13
N ALA A 147 -9.55 15.86 -13.24
CA ALA A 147 -8.97 16.25 -14.51
C ALA A 147 -7.44 16.23 -14.45
N LEU A 148 -6.81 15.89 -15.57
CA LEU A 148 -5.37 15.93 -15.79
C LEU A 148 -5.09 16.33 -17.23
N ASP A 149 -4.12 17.22 -17.45
CA ASP A 149 -3.55 17.56 -18.75
C ASP A 149 -2.02 17.72 -18.61
N ILE A 150 -1.27 16.76 -19.17
CA ILE A 150 0.18 16.68 -19.02
C ILE A 150 0.83 16.25 -20.32
N THR A 151 2.02 16.77 -20.61
CA THR A 151 2.90 16.25 -21.67
C THR A 151 4.01 15.44 -21.02
N ILE A 152 4.20 14.21 -21.48
CA ILE A 152 5.21 13.29 -20.93
C ILE A 152 6.52 13.38 -21.73
N LYS A 153 7.60 12.76 -21.22
CA LYS A 153 8.96 12.81 -21.77
C LYS A 153 9.05 12.39 -23.24
N SER A 154 8.18 11.48 -23.68
CA SER A 154 8.10 11.04 -25.09
C SER A 154 7.48 12.10 -26.02
N GLY A 155 6.98 13.22 -25.48
CA GLY A 155 6.26 14.26 -26.20
C GLY A 155 4.76 14.02 -26.30
N GLN A 156 4.26 12.87 -25.85
CA GLN A 156 2.83 12.56 -25.90
C GLN A 156 2.05 13.42 -24.88
N ARG A 157 0.93 13.98 -25.30
CA ARG A 157 0.01 14.74 -24.43
C ARG A 157 -1.12 13.84 -23.94
N ILE A 158 -1.31 13.81 -22.64
CA ILE A 158 -2.28 12.97 -21.94
C ILE A 158 -3.32 13.89 -21.33
N LYS A 159 -4.59 13.66 -21.67
CA LYS A 159 -5.73 14.35 -21.05
C LYS A 159 -6.70 13.34 -20.47
N ILE A 160 -7.07 13.54 -19.22
CA ILE A 160 -8.11 12.74 -18.58
C ILE A 160 -9.11 13.69 -17.95
N LYS A 161 -10.40 13.39 -18.14
CA LYS A 161 -11.52 14.01 -17.43
C LYS A 161 -12.46 12.91 -16.99
N LEU A 162 -12.82 12.93 -15.72
CA LEU A 162 -13.70 11.94 -15.11
C LEU A 162 -14.64 12.66 -14.15
N GLN A 163 -15.94 12.41 -14.29
CA GLN A 163 -16.95 12.95 -13.41
C GLN A 163 -17.93 11.85 -13.02
N GLU A 164 -18.00 11.54 -11.73
CA GLU A 164 -19.08 10.73 -11.18
C GLU A 164 -20.34 11.60 -10.99
N ASN A 165 -21.49 11.00 -11.30
CA ASN A 165 -22.81 11.60 -11.17
C ASN A 165 -23.73 10.69 -10.33
N ASN A 166 -23.21 10.13 -9.24
CA ASN A 166 -23.91 9.18 -8.39
C ASN A 166 -24.00 9.70 -6.95
N ALA A 167 -25.21 9.95 -6.44
CA ALA A 167 -25.39 10.44 -5.07
C ALA A 167 -25.07 9.37 -3.99
N ASP A 168 -25.08 8.09 -4.35
CA ASP A 168 -24.88 6.95 -3.43
C ASP A 168 -23.48 6.35 -3.58
N VAL A 169 -22.43 7.17 -3.49
CA VAL A 169 -21.03 6.70 -3.50
C VAL A 169 -20.68 6.11 -2.15
N LYS A 170 -20.64 4.78 -2.07
CA LYS A 170 -20.04 4.08 -0.93
C LYS A 170 -18.52 4.13 -1.05
N ARG A 171 -17.87 4.43 0.07
CA ARG A 171 -16.42 4.41 0.20
C ARG A 171 -15.99 3.29 1.11
N TYR A 172 -14.83 2.75 0.80
CA TYR A 172 -14.24 1.61 1.47
C TYR A 172 -12.85 1.99 1.98
N SER A 173 -12.27 1.10 2.77
CA SER A 173 -10.84 1.16 3.06
C SER A 173 -10.23 -0.19 2.78
N PHE A 174 -9.09 -0.21 2.10
CA PHE A 174 -8.40 -1.44 1.71
C PHE A 174 -6.93 -1.14 1.41
N LEU A 175 -6.11 -2.19 1.44
CA LEU A 175 -4.70 -2.06 1.09
C LEU A 175 -4.51 -1.89 -0.41
N ALA A 176 -3.67 -0.94 -0.83
CA ALA A 176 -3.24 -0.84 -2.21
C ALA A 176 -2.39 -2.06 -2.61
N ALA A 177 -2.60 -2.57 -3.83
CA ALA A 177 -1.78 -3.63 -4.41
C ALA A 177 -0.41 -3.07 -4.87
N ILE A 178 0.44 -2.71 -3.92
CA ILE A 178 1.78 -2.16 -4.16
C ILE A 178 2.81 -3.24 -3.86
N GLY A 179 3.89 -3.27 -4.65
CA GLY A 179 5.04 -4.11 -4.35
C GLY A 179 5.16 -5.39 -5.18
N ALA A 180 4.08 -5.85 -5.84
CA ALA A 180 4.10 -7.08 -6.62
C ALA A 180 5.13 -7.08 -7.77
N ASP A 181 5.42 -5.91 -8.31
CA ASP A 181 6.36 -5.71 -9.42
C ASP A 181 7.72 -5.11 -8.95
N LEU A 182 7.99 -5.03 -7.64
CA LEU A 182 9.26 -4.51 -7.13
C LEU A 182 10.33 -5.61 -7.12
N SER A 183 11.36 -5.44 -7.97
CA SER A 183 12.51 -6.34 -8.03
C SER A 183 13.48 -6.17 -6.86
N GLU A 184 13.51 -4.98 -6.25
CA GLU A 184 14.32 -4.63 -5.08
C GLU A 184 13.48 -3.76 -4.15
N VAL A 185 13.50 -4.07 -2.85
CA VAL A 185 12.64 -3.42 -1.85
C VAL A 185 13.55 -2.82 -0.76
N LYS A 186 13.78 -1.50 -0.81
CA LYS A 186 14.61 -0.76 0.15
C LYS A 186 13.90 -0.44 1.48
N ARG A 187 12.61 -0.72 1.55
CA ARG A 187 11.72 -0.56 2.70
C ARG A 187 10.44 -1.28 2.39
N PHE A 188 9.68 -1.71 3.37
CA PHE A 188 8.36 -2.32 3.15
C PHE A 188 7.29 -1.21 3.06
N PRO A 189 6.81 -0.82 1.86
CA PRO A 189 5.72 0.14 1.75
C PRO A 189 4.40 -0.54 2.06
N PHE A 190 3.55 0.11 2.84
CA PHE A 190 2.14 -0.24 2.90
C PHE A 190 1.31 1.03 2.78
N ILE A 191 0.50 1.09 1.73
CA ILE A 191 -0.38 2.23 1.48
C ILE A 191 -1.80 1.75 1.74
N TYR A 192 -2.33 2.18 2.88
CA TYR A 192 -3.71 1.89 3.23
C TYR A 192 -4.61 2.97 2.62
N LEU A 193 -5.45 2.58 1.67
CA LEU A 193 -6.34 3.49 0.98
C LEU A 193 -7.59 3.70 1.85
N ARG A 194 -7.79 4.91 2.37
CA ARG A 194 -9.03 5.28 3.07
C ARG A 194 -9.92 6.11 2.17
N GLU A 195 -11.21 6.10 2.49
CA GLU A 195 -12.23 6.80 1.70
C GLU A 195 -12.09 6.51 0.19
N ALA A 196 -11.87 5.23 -0.10
CA ALA A 196 -11.40 4.74 -1.37
C ALA A 196 -12.49 3.99 -2.12
N GLY A 197 -12.30 3.81 -3.43
CA GLY A 197 -13.25 3.10 -4.26
C GLY A 197 -12.73 2.82 -5.66
N PHE A 198 -13.52 2.01 -6.37
CA PHE A 198 -13.39 1.84 -7.81
C PHE A 198 -14.45 2.69 -8.49
N ILE A 199 -14.09 3.37 -9.58
CA ILE A 199 -15.04 4.21 -10.31
C ILE A 199 -16.10 3.34 -11.01
N PRO A 200 -17.41 3.54 -10.75
CA PRO A 200 -18.46 2.80 -11.43
C PRO A 200 -18.50 3.17 -12.92
N VAL A 201 -18.87 2.20 -13.77
CA VAL A 201 -19.08 2.46 -15.21
C VAL A 201 -20.39 3.23 -15.41
N GLU A 202 -21.42 2.88 -14.66
CA GLU A 202 -22.72 3.53 -14.73
C GLU A 202 -22.73 4.83 -13.93
N GLY A 203 -23.25 5.90 -14.53
CA GLY A 203 -23.31 7.22 -13.89
C GLY A 203 -21.96 7.95 -13.84
N THR A 204 -21.01 7.59 -14.70
CA THR A 204 -19.70 8.25 -14.79
C THR A 204 -19.46 8.71 -16.22
N GLU A 205 -19.11 9.99 -16.38
CA GLU A 205 -18.62 10.54 -17.63
C GLU A 205 -17.10 10.48 -17.66
N VAL A 206 -16.54 9.98 -18.76
CA VAL A 206 -15.09 9.81 -18.94
C VAL A 206 -14.68 10.32 -20.31
N SER A 207 -13.64 11.15 -20.36
CA SER A 207 -12.83 11.37 -21.55
C SER A 207 -11.36 11.08 -21.21
N PHE A 208 -10.74 10.21 -21.98
CA PHE A 208 -9.30 9.96 -21.91
C PHE A 208 -8.75 10.09 -23.32
N GLU A 209 -7.86 11.05 -23.53
CA GLU A 209 -7.14 11.26 -24.77
C GLU A 209 -5.63 11.11 -24.58
N ILE A 210 -4.96 10.46 -25.53
CA ILE A 210 -3.51 10.52 -25.71
C ILE A 210 -3.24 11.02 -27.13
N ASP A 211 -2.54 12.15 -27.26
CA ASP A 211 -2.31 12.84 -28.54
C ASP A 211 -3.59 13.11 -29.35
N GLY A 212 -4.68 13.42 -28.64
CA GLY A 212 -6.00 13.65 -29.21
C GLY A 212 -6.73 12.38 -29.69
N LYS A 213 -6.12 11.20 -29.55
CA LYS A 213 -6.80 9.92 -29.79
C LYS A 213 -7.52 9.49 -28.50
N MET A 214 -8.81 9.18 -28.61
CA MET A 214 -9.60 8.63 -27.51
C MET A 214 -9.10 7.23 -27.12
N MET A 215 -8.91 7.02 -25.82
CA MET A 215 -8.53 5.76 -25.19
C MET A 215 -9.73 5.15 -24.46
N GLU A 216 -9.75 3.82 -24.33
CA GLU A 216 -10.74 3.14 -23.49
C GLU A 216 -10.17 2.79 -22.11
N LEU A 217 -10.88 3.17 -21.05
CA LEU A 217 -10.55 2.72 -19.71
C LEU A 217 -10.77 1.22 -19.56
N THR A 218 -9.79 0.56 -18.94
CA THR A 218 -9.91 -0.84 -18.55
C THR A 218 -11.10 -1.02 -17.61
N LYS A 219 -11.90 -2.07 -17.84
CA LYS A 219 -13.00 -2.46 -16.94
C LYS A 219 -12.56 -3.62 -16.06
N VAL A 220 -13.04 -3.64 -14.81
CA VAL A 220 -12.91 -4.84 -13.97
C VAL A 220 -13.79 -5.94 -14.59
N PRO A 221 -13.27 -7.14 -14.85
CA PRO A 221 -14.02 -8.20 -15.54
C PRO A 221 -15.19 -8.75 -14.72
N ILE A 222 -15.20 -8.48 -13.41
CA ILE A 222 -16.23 -8.89 -12.45
C ILE A 222 -16.74 -7.67 -11.67
N LYS A 223 -17.88 -7.83 -10.99
CA LYS A 223 -18.45 -6.73 -10.19
C LYS A 223 -17.58 -6.47 -8.95
N VAL A 224 -17.50 -5.20 -8.56
CA VAL A 224 -16.97 -4.76 -7.27
C VAL A 224 -18.14 -4.20 -6.49
N GLU A 225 -18.41 -4.77 -5.31
CA GLU A 225 -19.51 -4.30 -4.44
C GLU A 225 -20.88 -4.22 -5.16
N GLY A 226 -21.11 -5.16 -6.07
CA GLY A 226 -22.34 -5.30 -6.85
C GLY A 226 -22.41 -4.44 -8.11
N ARG A 227 -21.41 -3.59 -8.37
CA ARG A 227 -21.37 -2.64 -9.49
C ARG A 227 -20.30 -3.03 -10.51
N LYS A 228 -20.54 -2.69 -11.78
CA LYS A 228 -19.48 -2.73 -12.81
C LYS A 228 -18.62 -1.50 -12.63
N CYS A 229 -17.31 -1.68 -12.54
CA CYS A 229 -16.37 -0.59 -12.32
C CYS A 229 -15.28 -0.59 -13.39
N PHE A 230 -14.72 0.59 -13.65
CA PHE A 230 -13.42 0.73 -14.29
C PHE A 230 -12.35 0.19 -13.35
N LYS A 231 -11.22 -0.26 -13.90
CA LYS A 231 -9.97 -0.51 -13.15
C LYS A 231 -9.28 0.83 -12.87
N THR A 232 -10.06 1.72 -12.28
CA THR A 232 -9.67 3.05 -11.86
C THR A 232 -9.95 3.15 -10.37
N VAL A 233 -8.89 3.22 -9.57
CA VAL A 233 -8.96 3.20 -8.10
C VAL A 233 -8.60 4.57 -7.59
N TYR A 234 -9.35 5.09 -6.63
CA TYR A 234 -9.04 6.36 -5.97
C TYR A 234 -9.04 6.22 -4.46
N SER A 235 -8.39 7.16 -3.79
CA SER A 235 -8.44 7.35 -2.34
C SER A 235 -8.38 8.83 -2.03
N LEU A 236 -9.26 9.30 -1.15
CA LEU A 236 -9.29 10.69 -0.71
C LEU A 236 -8.40 10.97 0.51
N ALA A 237 -7.88 9.91 1.13
CA ALA A 237 -7.00 9.99 2.29
C ALA A 237 -6.08 8.74 2.37
N PRO A 238 -5.23 8.48 1.37
CA PRO A 238 -4.28 7.38 1.42
C PRO A 238 -3.31 7.58 2.57
N LEU A 239 -2.99 6.51 3.28
CA LEU A 239 -2.04 6.49 4.39
C LEU A 239 -0.80 5.68 3.98
N PRO A 240 0.22 6.32 3.39
CA PRO A 240 1.48 5.68 3.05
C PRO A 240 2.38 5.65 4.29
N PHE A 241 2.58 4.44 4.78
CA PHE A 241 3.56 4.17 5.82
C PHE A 241 4.65 3.27 5.25
N PHE A 242 5.83 3.37 5.85
CA PHE A 242 6.97 2.56 5.46
C PHE A 242 7.60 1.97 6.70
N TRP A 243 7.91 0.68 6.60
CA TRP A 243 8.53 -0.08 7.66
C TRP A 243 9.90 -0.58 7.21
N ASN A 244 10.89 -0.44 8.09
CA ASN A 244 12.27 -0.90 7.90
C ASN A 244 12.91 -0.32 6.64
N GLU A 245 13.02 1.00 6.58
CA GLU A 245 13.91 1.67 5.63
C GLU A 245 15.35 1.16 5.77
N GLU A 246 15.96 0.86 4.63
CA GLU A 246 17.36 0.45 4.48
C GLU A 246 18.26 1.49 5.15
N ARG A 247 19.14 1.01 6.03
CA ARG A 247 20.10 1.82 6.76
C ARG A 247 21.32 1.00 7.11
N ASP A 248 22.49 1.64 7.07
CA ASP A 248 23.74 1.12 7.64
C ASP A 248 24.02 1.88 8.93
N THR A 249 23.77 1.25 10.07
CA THR A 249 23.84 1.92 11.37
C THR A 249 24.09 0.95 12.50
N TYR A 250 24.70 1.45 13.58
CA TYR A 250 24.85 0.71 14.83
C TYR A 250 23.59 0.85 15.68
N LEU A 251 23.01 -0.29 16.06
CA LEU A 251 21.90 -0.32 17.00
C LEU A 251 22.43 -0.19 18.42
N SER A 252 21.91 0.77 19.18
CA SER A 252 22.24 0.94 20.60
C SER A 252 21.16 0.30 21.47
N PRO A 253 21.52 -0.34 22.60
CA PRO A 253 20.53 -0.78 23.56
C PRO A 253 19.71 0.38 24.11
N GLU A 254 18.40 0.20 24.20
CA GLU A 254 17.47 1.12 24.83
C GLU A 254 17.14 0.59 26.23
N ASN A 255 17.20 1.48 27.24
CA ASN A 255 16.83 1.11 28.61
C ASN A 255 15.31 1.01 28.71
N ASN A 256 14.82 -0.11 29.24
CA ASN A 256 13.42 -0.36 29.46
C ASN A 256 13.09 -0.41 30.95
N THR A 257 12.85 0.76 31.55
CA THR A 257 12.49 0.86 32.98
C THR A 257 11.09 0.32 33.29
N ASP A 258 10.23 0.15 32.29
CA ASP A 258 8.91 -0.46 32.40
C ASP A 258 8.87 -1.75 31.58
N THR A 259 8.92 -2.88 32.27
CA THR A 259 8.91 -4.23 31.67
C THR A 259 7.74 -4.52 30.73
N GLN A 260 6.68 -3.69 30.70
CA GLN A 260 5.53 -3.86 29.81
C GLN A 260 5.53 -2.90 28.62
N LYS A 261 6.12 -1.71 28.75
CA LYS A 261 5.96 -0.65 27.74
C LYS A 261 7.16 0.27 27.67
N HIS A 262 7.58 0.61 26.45
CA HIS A 262 8.56 1.65 26.18
C HIS A 262 8.00 2.63 25.16
N GLN A 263 8.24 3.94 25.33
CA GLN A 263 7.86 4.95 24.36
C GLN A 263 9.08 5.76 23.95
N ASN A 264 9.30 5.84 22.65
CA ASN A 264 10.35 6.62 22.02
C ASN A 264 9.73 7.46 20.91
N ASP A 265 9.68 8.78 21.10
CA ASP A 265 8.97 9.73 20.26
C ASP A 265 7.52 9.28 19.93
N ASN A 266 7.28 8.98 18.66
CA ASN A 266 5.99 8.57 18.10
C ASN A 266 5.81 7.05 18.05
N VAL A 267 6.75 6.29 18.63
CA VAL A 267 6.70 4.82 18.65
C VAL A 267 6.48 4.32 20.07
N VAL A 268 5.55 3.39 20.21
CA VAL A 268 5.25 2.70 21.46
C VAL A 268 5.52 1.21 21.26
N TYR A 269 6.34 0.64 22.14
CA TYR A 269 6.62 -0.79 22.20
C TYR A 269 5.86 -1.40 23.38
N SER A 270 5.26 -2.56 23.18
CA SER A 270 4.69 -3.39 24.24
C SER A 270 5.46 -4.70 24.28
N PHE A 271 5.78 -5.16 25.49
CA PHE A 271 6.65 -6.30 25.71
C PHE A 271 5.93 -7.42 26.45
N ILE A 272 6.37 -8.66 26.20
CA ILE A 272 6.18 -9.78 27.12
C ILE A 272 7.50 -10.13 27.78
N ASN A 273 7.44 -10.55 29.04
CA ASN A 273 8.58 -11.08 29.76
C ASN A 273 8.65 -12.59 29.57
N ASN A 274 9.65 -13.08 28.82
CA ASN A 274 9.95 -14.49 28.67
C ASN A 274 11.16 -14.86 29.54
N ASN A 275 10.92 -15.23 30.80
CA ASN A 275 11.96 -15.66 31.75
C ASN A 275 13.12 -14.66 31.93
N GLY A 276 12.80 -13.37 31.92
CA GLY A 276 13.75 -12.26 32.04
C GLY A 276 14.08 -11.59 30.71
N HIS A 277 13.70 -12.18 29.59
CA HIS A 277 13.91 -11.62 28.25
C HIS A 277 12.71 -10.77 27.83
N SER A 278 12.93 -9.49 27.54
CA SER A 278 11.89 -8.60 27.02
C SER A 278 11.71 -8.81 25.51
N GLU A 279 10.65 -9.51 25.14
CA GLU A 279 10.28 -9.76 23.73
C GLU A 279 9.22 -8.75 23.29
N ILE A 280 9.34 -8.20 22.08
CA ILE A 280 8.42 -7.19 21.57
C ILE A 280 7.15 -7.89 21.08
N GLU A 281 6.05 -7.75 21.81
CA GLU A 281 4.73 -8.25 21.41
C GLU A 281 4.12 -7.35 20.34
N ARG A 282 4.24 -6.04 20.53
CA ARG A 282 3.60 -5.04 19.68
C ARG A 282 4.45 -3.80 19.52
N ILE A 283 4.39 -3.22 18.33
CA ILE A 283 4.89 -1.88 18.04
C ILE A 283 3.73 -1.05 17.52
N THR A 284 3.56 0.17 18.01
CA THR A 284 2.58 1.13 17.50
C THR A 284 3.30 2.41 17.11
N TYR A 285 3.25 2.76 15.82
CA TYR A 285 3.80 4.00 15.28
C TYR A 285 2.67 5.00 15.03
N GLN A 286 2.81 6.22 15.53
CA GLN A 286 1.85 7.31 15.34
C GLN A 286 2.35 8.32 14.29
N ALA A 287 1.48 8.66 13.35
CA ALA A 287 1.77 9.65 12.31
C ALA A 287 0.48 10.30 11.82
N ASN A 288 0.47 11.63 11.67
CA ASN A 288 -0.66 12.37 11.10
C ASN A 288 -2.04 12.03 11.71
N LYS A 289 -2.10 11.86 13.04
CA LYS A 289 -3.29 11.43 13.80
C LYS A 289 -3.78 10.00 13.52
N HIS A 290 -3.01 9.24 12.75
CA HIS A 290 -3.22 7.82 12.48
C HIS A 290 -2.18 6.98 13.22
N SER A 291 -2.46 5.70 13.36
CA SER A 291 -1.52 4.73 13.93
C SER A 291 -1.38 3.50 13.06
N ALA A 292 -0.14 3.02 12.93
CA ALA A 292 0.16 1.71 12.37
C ALA A 292 0.64 0.80 13.51
N SER A 293 0.00 -0.36 13.67
CA SER A 293 0.36 -1.34 14.68
C SER A 293 0.96 -2.59 14.04
N TYR A 294 1.93 -3.21 14.72
CA TYR A 294 2.60 -4.43 14.31
C TYR A 294 2.57 -5.38 15.48
N ARG A 295 1.95 -6.55 15.32
CA ARG A 295 1.83 -7.58 16.35
C ARG A 295 2.59 -8.81 15.92
N PHE A 296 3.38 -9.39 16.81
CA PHE A 296 4.22 -10.55 16.51
C PHE A 296 3.71 -11.81 17.22
N SER A 297 3.86 -12.97 16.58
CA SER A 297 3.69 -14.29 17.20
C SER A 297 4.68 -15.32 16.62
N PRO A 298 5.59 -15.89 17.42
CA PRO A 298 5.88 -15.48 18.80
C PRO A 298 6.26 -13.99 18.88
N SER A 299 6.37 -13.42 20.07
CA SER A 299 6.86 -12.04 20.20
C SER A 299 8.26 -11.92 19.58
N PHE A 300 8.60 -10.74 19.05
CA PHE A 300 9.89 -10.56 18.40
C PHE A 300 11.01 -10.67 19.46
N PRO A 301 12.05 -11.50 19.22
CA PRO A 301 12.99 -11.89 20.25
C PRO A 301 13.86 -10.73 20.74
N GLU A 302 14.37 -10.89 21.95
CA GLU A 302 15.42 -10.03 22.48
C GLU A 302 16.76 -10.38 21.80
N ILE A 303 17.09 -9.68 20.71
CA ILE A 303 18.16 -10.09 19.80
C ILE A 303 19.57 -10.12 20.42
N ALA A 304 19.81 -9.34 21.48
CA ALA A 304 21.11 -9.26 22.14
C ALA A 304 21.49 -10.53 22.93
N SER A 305 20.50 -11.30 23.37
CA SER A 305 20.69 -12.48 24.21
C SER A 305 20.59 -13.80 23.45
N LEU A 306 20.31 -13.78 22.15
CA LEU A 306 20.20 -14.97 21.32
C LEU A 306 21.51 -15.77 21.24
N LYS A 307 21.43 -17.10 21.30
CA LYS A 307 22.58 -17.99 21.05
C LYS A 307 23.07 -17.86 19.60
N PRO A 308 24.39 -17.84 19.34
CA PRO A 308 24.93 -18.07 18.01
C PRO A 308 24.39 -19.39 17.44
N GLY A 309 24.06 -19.39 16.15
CA GLY A 309 23.39 -20.48 15.45
C GLY A 309 21.89 -20.59 15.71
N SER A 310 21.28 -19.74 16.54
CA SER A 310 19.83 -19.76 16.76
C SER A 310 19.08 -19.19 15.55
N LYS A 311 17.91 -19.79 15.28
CA LYS A 311 16.95 -19.35 14.28
C LYS A 311 15.56 -19.32 14.90
N ILE A 312 14.92 -18.16 14.85
CA ILE A 312 13.54 -17.96 15.30
C ILE A 312 12.71 -17.58 14.09
N GLU A 313 11.57 -18.23 13.90
CA GLU A 313 10.61 -17.92 12.86
C GLU A 313 9.27 -17.60 13.49
N GLY A 314 8.55 -16.66 12.88
CA GLY A 314 7.25 -16.25 13.38
C GLY A 314 6.41 -15.55 12.34
N LYS A 315 5.28 -15.04 12.80
CA LYS A 315 4.31 -14.28 12.03
C LYS A 315 4.18 -12.89 12.60
N PHE A 316 3.80 -11.96 11.74
CA PHE A 316 3.35 -10.65 12.17
C PHE A 316 2.04 -10.27 11.52
N CYS A 317 1.31 -9.38 12.18
CA CYS A 317 0.07 -8.81 11.69
C CYS A 317 0.16 -7.29 11.79
N LEU A 318 -0.22 -6.59 10.73
CA LEU A 318 -0.27 -5.14 10.67
C LEU A 318 -1.72 -4.66 10.89
N GLY A 319 -1.89 -3.61 11.69
CA GLY A 319 -3.14 -2.89 11.84
C GLY A 319 -3.00 -1.40 11.52
N ILE A 320 -4.12 -0.77 11.19
CA ILE A 320 -4.24 0.68 11.00
C ILE A 320 -5.39 1.19 11.85
N ASP A 321 -5.11 2.16 12.71
CA ASP A 321 -6.06 2.73 13.66
C ASP A 321 -6.75 1.63 14.48
N ASP A 322 -8.05 1.47 14.34
CA ASP A 322 -8.87 0.46 15.02
C ASP A 322 -9.02 -0.86 14.23
N ILE A 323 -8.40 -0.95 13.05
CA ILE A 323 -8.50 -2.09 12.15
C ILE A 323 -7.25 -2.95 12.29
N ASP A 324 -7.40 -4.11 12.92
CA ASP A 324 -6.35 -5.13 12.93
C ASP A 324 -6.43 -6.01 11.66
N GLY A 325 -5.32 -6.67 11.30
CA GLY A 325 -5.35 -7.70 10.25
C GLY A 325 -5.27 -7.15 8.84
N VAL A 326 -4.92 -5.87 8.65
CA VAL A 326 -4.77 -5.25 7.33
C VAL A 326 -3.80 -6.06 6.46
N ILE A 327 -2.70 -6.54 7.04
CA ILE A 327 -1.74 -7.44 6.41
C ILE A 327 -1.29 -8.51 7.41
N GLY A 328 -1.09 -9.74 6.93
CA GLY A 328 -0.33 -10.77 7.62
C GLY A 328 0.99 -11.03 6.90
N GLY A 329 2.05 -11.30 7.66
CA GLY A 329 3.35 -11.70 7.12
C GLY A 329 4.09 -12.67 8.03
N THR A 330 5.33 -12.99 7.66
CA THR A 330 6.25 -13.85 8.42
C THR A 330 7.56 -13.12 8.65
N TYR A 331 8.27 -13.48 9.71
CA TYR A 331 9.60 -12.95 10.02
C TYR A 331 10.54 -14.09 10.43
N SER A 332 11.84 -13.85 10.27
CA SER A 332 12.89 -14.74 10.78
C SER A 332 14.02 -13.93 11.40
N VAL A 333 14.53 -14.37 12.54
CA VAL A 333 15.73 -13.83 13.18
C VAL A 333 16.77 -14.93 13.24
N ILE A 334 17.96 -14.66 12.71
CA ILE A 334 19.07 -15.61 12.65
C ILE A 334 20.26 -14.93 13.33
N ASN A 335 20.81 -15.55 14.37
CA ASN A 335 22.08 -15.14 14.95
C ASN A 335 23.18 -16.04 14.39
N THR A 336 24.02 -15.52 13.50
CA THR A 336 25.07 -16.28 12.80
C THR A 336 26.36 -16.37 13.59
#